data_AF-A0A2N4TLL4-F1
#
_entry.id   AF-A0A2N4TLL4-F1
#
_cell.length_a   1.000
_cell.length_b   1.000
_cell.length_c   1.000
_cell.angle_alpha   90.00
_cell.angle_beta   90.00
_cell.angle_gamma   90.00
#
_symmetry.space_group_name_H-M   'P 1'
#
loop_
_entity.id
_entity.type
_entity.pdbx_description
1 polymer ?
#
loop_
_entity_poly.entity_id
_entity_poly.type
_entity_poly.pdbx_seq_one_letter_code
_entity_poly.pdbx_strand_id
1 'polypeptide(L)'
;MDKDFLDVLRLMLVSGKSQDEIFDCMVSEGVEIMDAIILVRSLYGVNLGVAKEIVSQNYRWNSSHLGNKNLHDELENFVKKEKGD
;
A
#
# COMPACT_ATOMS: atom_id res chain seq x y z
N MET A 1 5.20 -10.04 -10.05
CA MET A 1 3.77 -9.75 -9.86
C MET A 1 3.02 -10.42 -10.99
N ASP A 2 2.12 -11.34 -10.66
CA ASP A 2 1.33 -12.06 -11.64
C ASP A 2 0.43 -11.07 -12.40
N LYS A 3 0.56 -11.02 -13.71
CA LYS A 3 -0.21 -10.10 -14.56
C LYS A 3 -1.71 -10.42 -14.47
N ASP A 4 -2.03 -11.69 -14.26
CA ASP A 4 -3.40 -12.18 -14.21
C ASP A 4 -4.12 -11.66 -12.96
N PHE A 5 -3.39 -11.52 -11.84
CA PHE A 5 -3.97 -11.03 -10.59
C PHE A 5 -4.29 -9.53 -10.63
N LEU A 6 -3.44 -8.69 -11.22
CA LEU A 6 -3.75 -7.26 -11.39
C LEU A 6 -4.98 -7.05 -12.28
N ASP A 7 -5.15 -7.88 -13.31
CA ASP A 7 -6.31 -7.81 -14.19
C ASP A 7 -7.60 -8.25 -13.48
N VAL A 8 -7.54 -9.21 -12.54
CA VAL A 8 -8.65 -9.54 -11.62
C VAL A 8 -9.04 -8.33 -10.77
N LEU A 9 -8.06 -7.65 -10.16
CA LEU A 9 -8.33 -6.48 -9.32
C LEU A 9 -8.93 -5.32 -10.12
N ARG A 10 -8.47 -5.11 -11.36
CA ARG A 10 -9.06 -4.14 -12.29
C ARG A 10 -10.50 -4.48 -12.62
N LEU A 11 -10.79 -5.76 -12.87
CA LEU A 11 -12.15 -6.23 -13.12
C LEU A 11 -13.06 -5.95 -11.92
N MET A 12 -12.59 -6.20 -10.69
CA MET A 12 -13.33 -5.88 -9.47
C MET A 12 -13.64 -4.37 -9.40
N LEU A 13 -12.65 -3.52 -9.65
CA LEU A 13 -12.80 -2.07 -9.61
C LEU A 13 -13.85 -1.58 -10.63
N VAL A 14 -13.79 -2.02 -11.89
CA VAL A 14 -14.77 -1.62 -12.91
C VAL A 14 -16.16 -2.23 -12.68
N SER A 15 -16.23 -3.34 -11.94
CA SER A 15 -17.49 -3.95 -11.51
C SER A 15 -18.12 -3.24 -10.29
N GLY A 16 -17.52 -2.15 -9.82
CA GLY A 16 -18.04 -1.35 -8.72
C GLY A 16 -17.77 -1.94 -7.34
N LYS A 17 -16.80 -2.86 -7.21
CA LYS A 17 -16.38 -3.38 -5.90
C LYS A 17 -15.77 -2.28 -5.06
N SER A 18 -16.10 -2.32 -3.77
CA SER A 18 -15.55 -1.39 -2.79
C SER A 18 -14.05 -1.63 -2.58
N GLN A 19 -13.35 -0.61 -2.08
CA GLN A 19 -11.94 -0.72 -1.74
C GLN A 19 -11.69 -1.85 -0.71
N ASP A 20 -12.59 -2.02 0.25
CA ASP A 20 -12.48 -3.08 1.25
C ASP A 20 -12.58 -4.48 0.63
N GLU A 21 -13.52 -4.70 -0.31
CA GLU A 21 -13.62 -5.98 -1.04
C GLU A 21 -12.36 -6.27 -1.87
N ILE A 22 -11.77 -5.25 -2.48
CA ILE A 22 -10.51 -5.38 -3.25
C ILE A 22 -9.36 -5.74 -2.30
N PHE A 23 -9.31 -5.14 -1.11
CA PHE A 23 -8.26 -5.43 -0.13
C PHE A 23 -8.43 -6.79 0.52
N ASP A 24 -9.66 -7.22 0.80
CA ASP A 24 -9.93 -8.57 1.27
C ASP A 24 -9.49 -9.62 0.24
N CYS A 25 -9.67 -9.36 -1.06
CA CYS A 25 -9.15 -10.23 -2.13
C CYS A 25 -7.62 -10.27 -2.15
N MET A 26 -6.94 -9.12 -2.03
CA MET A 26 -5.47 -9.11 -1.91
C MET A 26 -5.00 -9.93 -0.70
N VAL A 27 -5.67 -9.78 0.44
CA VAL A 27 -5.30 -10.52 1.65
C VAL A 27 -5.58 -12.01 1.51
N SER A 28 -6.68 -12.42 0.88
CA SER A 28 -6.98 -13.84 0.66
C SER A 28 -5.95 -14.52 -0.26
N GLU A 29 -5.36 -13.76 -1.18
CA GLU A 29 -4.26 -14.21 -2.04
C GLU A 29 -2.87 -14.12 -1.38
N GLY A 30 -2.81 -13.75 -0.09
CA GLY A 30 -1.55 -13.67 0.66
C GLY A 30 -0.65 -12.51 0.22
N VAL A 31 -1.23 -11.43 -0.30
CA VAL A 31 -0.47 -10.25 -0.72
C VAL A 31 0.13 -9.53 0.49
N GLU A 32 1.45 -9.41 0.48
CA GLU A 32 2.22 -8.67 1.49
C GLU A 32 2.11 -7.16 1.29
N ILE A 33 2.34 -6.38 2.34
CA ILE A 33 2.15 -4.91 2.34
C ILE A 33 2.89 -4.19 1.20
N MET A 34 4.11 -4.65 0.85
CA MET A 34 4.90 -4.03 -0.22
C MET A 34 4.27 -4.25 -1.59
N ASP A 35 3.78 -5.46 -1.85
CA ASP A 35 3.09 -5.80 -3.09
C ASP A 35 1.73 -5.13 -3.16
N ALA A 36 1.01 -5.02 -2.03
CA ALA A 36 -0.23 -4.25 -1.93
C ALA A 36 -0.02 -2.79 -2.34
N ILE A 37 1.06 -2.14 -1.89
CA ILE A 37 1.40 -0.78 -2.31
C ILE A 37 1.62 -0.70 -3.83
N ILE A 38 2.37 -1.64 -4.42
CA ILE A 38 2.63 -1.65 -5.87
C ILE A 38 1.32 -1.87 -6.65
N LEU A 39 0.46 -2.77 -6.18
CA LEU A 39 -0.84 -3.05 -6.77
C LEU A 39 -1.76 -1.83 -6.69
N VAL A 40 -1.88 -1.18 -5.53
CA VAL A 40 -2.69 0.04 -5.34
C VAL A 40 -2.22 1.17 -6.25
N ARG A 41 -0.90 1.39 -6.38
CA ARG A 41 -0.36 2.36 -7.34
C ARG A 41 -0.80 2.08 -8.77
N SER A 42 -0.71 0.82 -9.17
CA SER A 42 -1.01 0.37 -10.53
C SER A 42 -2.51 0.35 -10.82
N LEU A 43 -3.32 0.06 -9.81
CA LEU A 43 -4.78 -0.06 -9.89
C LEU A 43 -5.45 1.31 -9.94
N TYR A 44 -5.03 2.25 -9.10
CA TYR A 44 -5.63 3.58 -8.99
C TYR A 44 -4.85 4.68 -9.74
N GLY A 45 -3.68 4.37 -10.30
CA GLY A 45 -2.85 5.36 -11.01
C GLY A 45 -2.27 6.44 -10.10
N VAL A 46 -2.00 6.11 -8.84
CA VAL A 46 -1.55 7.06 -7.81
C VAL A 46 -0.04 6.98 -7.55
N ASN A 47 0.52 8.05 -6.97
CA ASN A 47 1.93 8.08 -6.57
C ASN A 47 2.19 7.18 -5.34
N LEU A 48 3.47 6.99 -5.01
CA LEU A 48 3.89 6.11 -3.91
C LEU A 48 3.37 6.57 -2.54
N GLY A 49 3.36 7.88 -2.28
CA GLY A 49 2.90 8.43 -1.00
C GLY A 49 1.41 8.14 -0.78
N VAL A 50 0.60 8.43 -1.79
CA VAL A 50 -0.86 8.18 -1.75
C VAL A 50 -1.16 6.70 -1.61
N ALA A 51 -0.45 5.82 -2.32
CA ALA A 51 -0.66 4.39 -2.17
C ALA A 51 -0.27 3.86 -0.78
N LYS A 52 0.82 4.37 -0.20
CA LYS A 52 1.20 4.04 1.18
C LYS A 52 0.10 4.45 2.16
N GLU A 53 -0.44 5.66 2.01
CA GLU A 53 -1.52 6.16 2.85
C GLU A 53 -2.76 5.27 2.76
N ILE A 54 -3.23 5.01 1.53
CA ILE A 54 -4.37 4.13 1.26
C ILE A 54 -4.19 2.74 1.89
N VAL A 55 -3.02 2.10 1.70
CA VAL A 55 -2.75 0.75 2.26
C VAL A 55 -2.64 0.80 3.78
N SER A 56 -2.03 1.85 4.34
CA SER A 56 -1.83 2.00 5.79
C SER A 56 -3.12 2.24 6.57
N GLN A 57 -4.14 2.82 5.93
CA GLN A 57 -5.46 3.02 6.52
C GLN A 57 -6.24 1.70 6.66
N ASN A 58 -5.87 0.64 5.94
CA ASN A 58 -6.50 -0.66 6.10
C ASN A 58 -6.00 -1.36 7.38
N TYR A 59 -6.95 -1.83 8.20
CA TYR A 59 -6.66 -2.44 9.51
C TYR A 59 -5.70 -3.64 9.45
N ARG A 60 -5.63 -4.35 8.31
CA ARG A 60 -4.76 -5.53 8.14
C ARG A 60 -3.28 -5.17 8.02
N TRP A 61 -2.97 -4.03 7.41
CA TRP A 61 -1.61 -3.54 7.24
C TRP A 61 -1.26 -2.39 8.17
N ASN A 62 -2.23 -1.88 8.94
CA ASN A 62 -2.03 -0.81 9.91
C ASN A 62 -1.00 -1.18 10.99
N SER A 63 -0.99 -2.43 11.48
CA SER A 63 0.03 -2.88 12.45
C SER A 63 1.45 -2.87 11.87
N SER A 64 1.62 -3.34 10.64
CA SER A 64 2.88 -3.29 9.90
C SER A 64 3.32 -1.85 9.58
N HIS A 65 2.37 -0.95 9.32
CA HIS A 65 2.65 0.46 9.13
C HIS A 65 3.10 1.14 10.43
N LEU A 66 2.37 0.94 11.53
CA LEU A 66 2.69 1.51 12.85
C LEU A 66 4.04 1.04 13.37
N GLY A 67 4.38 -0.25 13.19
CA GLY A 67 5.68 -0.80 13.57
C GLY A 67 6.86 -0.16 12.83
N ASN A 68 6.63 0.33 11.62
CA ASN A 68 7.66 0.96 10.78
C ASN A 68 7.64 2.49 10.82
N LYS A 69 6.62 3.10 11.42
CA LYS A 69 6.48 4.56 11.49
C LYS A 69 7.67 5.21 12.22
N ASN A 70 8.08 4.63 13.34
CA ASN A 70 9.23 5.12 14.11
C ASN A 70 10.53 5.06 13.29
N LEU A 71 10.74 4.01 12.49
CA LEU A 71 11.93 3.88 11.63
C LEU A 71 11.92 4.92 10.50
N HIS A 72 10.75 5.23 9.94
CA HIS A 72 10.62 6.28 8.93
C HIS A 72 10.89 7.67 9.54
N ASP A 73 10.35 7.96 10.71
CA ASP A 73 10.57 9.22 11.42
C ASP A 73 12.05 9.38 11.82
N GLU A 74 12.69 8.30 12.30
CA GLU A 74 14.12 8.27 12.61
C GLU A 74 15.00 8.51 11.37
N LEU A 75 14.68 7.87 10.25
CA LEU A 75 15.40 8.07 8.99
C LEU A 75 15.23 9.50 8.47
N GLU A 76 14.02 10.06 8.55
CA GLU A 76 13.76 11.44 8.14
C GLU A 76 14.55 12.42 9.00
N ASN A 77 14.58 12.22 10.31
CA ASN A 77 15.36 13.03 11.23
C ASN A 77 16.87 12.90 10.99
N PHE A 78 17.36 11.70 10.69
CA PHE A 78 18.76 11.47 10.33
C PHE A 78 19.14 12.22 9.04
N VAL A 79 18.31 12.12 7.99
CA VAL A 79 18.55 12.80 6.72
C VAL A 79 18.50 14.33 6.88
N LYS A 80 17.61 14.87 7.71
CA LYS A 80 17.57 16.30 8.04
C LYS A 80 18.84 16.74 8.76
N LYS A 81 19.29 15.96 9.75
CA LYS A 81 20.50 16.24 10.53
C LYS A 81 21.77 16.23 9.69
N GLU A 82 21.89 15.32 8.73
CA GLU A 82 23.05 15.23 7.81
C GLU A 82 23.06 16.33 6.74
N LYS A 83 21.91 16.96 6.45
CA LYS A 83 21.80 18.07 5.49
C LYS A 83 22.12 19.44 6.09
N GLY A 84 22.35 19.54 7.40
CA GLY A 84 22.84 20.76 8.04
C GLY A 84 21.83 21.92 8.10
N ASP A 85 20.56 21.62 8.35
CA ASP A 85 19.60 22.60 8.88
C ASP A 85 19.61 22.59 10.42
#